data_AF-A0A7V5V331-F1
#
_entry.id   AF-A0A7V5V331-F1
#
_cell.length_a   1.000
_cell.length_b   1.000
_cell.length_c   1.000
_cell.angle_alpha   90.00
_cell.angle_beta   90.00
_cell.angle_gamma   90.00
#
_symmetry.space_group_name_H-M   'P 1'
#
loop_
_entity.id
_entity.type
_entity.pdbx_description
1 polymer ?
#
loop_
_entity_poly.entity_id
_entity_poly.type
_entity_poly.pdbx_seq_one_letter_code
_entity_poly.pdbx_strand_id
1 'polypeptide(L)'
;MYSQGLRDSKAGDDPRELLEAFQKRIDNEEKIEPRDWMPQAYRKTLIRQISQHAHSEIVGQLPEANWVTRAPTLKRKLILLAKIQDEAGHGLYLYSAAETLGESRHKMFADLLSGKAKYSSIFNYPTLNWADVGAVGWLVDGAAIMNQVALCRTSYGPYSRSMVRICKEESFHQRQGYDIMIKMAKGTAQQKAMAQEALNRVWWPALMMFGPSDKDSTH
;
A
#
# COMPACT_ATOMS: atom_id res chain seq x y z
N MET A 1 -13.42 -5.69 -10.72
CA MET A 1 -14.56 -4.76 -10.54
C MET A 1 -14.09 -3.49 -9.82
N TYR A 2 -13.38 -2.60 -10.55
CA TYR A 2 -12.95 -1.26 -10.09
C TYR A 2 -13.14 -0.22 -11.21
N SER A 3 -14.22 -0.35 -11.99
CA SER A 3 -14.60 0.59 -13.06
C SER A 3 -15.62 1.64 -12.60
N GLN A 4 -16.05 1.61 -11.33
CA GLN A 4 -17.11 2.49 -10.83
C GLN A 4 -16.72 3.98 -10.80
N GLY A 5 -15.43 4.31 -10.64
CA GLY A 5 -14.92 5.69 -10.66
C GLY A 5 -14.85 6.35 -12.04
N LEU A 6 -15.29 5.68 -13.12
CA LEU A 6 -15.37 6.26 -14.47
C LEU A 6 -16.70 6.97 -14.75
N ARG A 7 -17.72 6.80 -13.90
CA ARG A 7 -19.05 7.37 -14.14
C ARG A 7 -19.19 8.83 -13.71
N ASP A 8 -18.39 9.29 -12.75
CA ASP A 8 -18.56 10.61 -12.11
C ASP A 8 -17.48 11.65 -12.42
N SER A 9 -16.40 11.27 -13.11
CA SER A 9 -15.53 12.27 -13.70
C SER A 9 -16.28 12.91 -14.86
N LYS A 10 -16.52 14.22 -14.82
CA LYS A 10 -16.94 15.02 -15.99
C LYS A 10 -16.22 14.45 -17.19
N ALA A 11 -16.94 13.70 -18.04
CA ALA A 11 -16.36 13.04 -19.19
C ALA A 11 -15.59 14.14 -19.92
N GLY A 12 -14.26 14.03 -19.92
CA GLY A 12 -13.47 14.91 -20.75
C GLY A 12 -13.90 14.71 -22.19
N ASP A 13 -13.32 15.47 -23.11
CA ASP A 13 -13.55 15.34 -24.55
C ASP A 13 -13.05 13.99 -25.14
N ASP A 14 -13.00 12.91 -24.33
CA ASP A 14 -12.69 11.54 -24.71
C ASP A 14 -13.75 11.04 -25.72
N PRO A 15 -13.37 10.67 -26.95
CA PRO A 15 -14.30 10.21 -27.98
C PRO A 15 -15.10 8.97 -27.53
N ARG A 16 -16.41 9.00 -27.74
CA ARG A 16 -17.33 7.91 -27.33
C ARG A 16 -16.92 6.54 -27.85
N GLU A 17 -16.50 6.45 -29.11
CA GLU A 17 -16.04 5.20 -29.73
C GLU A 17 -14.81 4.62 -29.00
N LEU A 18 -13.89 5.48 -28.57
CA LEU A 18 -12.71 5.05 -27.81
C LEU A 18 -13.09 4.61 -26.39
N LEU A 19 -14.06 5.28 -25.75
CA LEU A 19 -14.60 4.86 -24.45
C LEU A 19 -15.25 3.47 -24.52
N GLU A 20 -16.04 3.20 -25.56
CA GLU A 20 -16.69 1.91 -25.78
C GLU A 20 -15.65 0.81 -26.06
N ALA A 21 -14.64 1.08 -26.89
CA ALA A 21 -13.54 0.16 -27.15
C ALA A 21 -12.73 -0.15 -25.87
N PHE A 22 -12.43 0.87 -25.06
CA PHE A 22 -11.77 0.69 -23.77
C PHE A 22 -12.61 -0.15 -22.81
N GLN A 23 -13.91 0.13 -22.69
CA GLN A 23 -14.81 -0.63 -21.82
C GLN A 23 -14.87 -2.11 -22.24
N LYS A 24 -14.92 -2.39 -23.55
CA LYS A 24 -14.86 -3.76 -24.07
C LYS A 24 -13.58 -4.49 -23.66
N ARG A 25 -12.42 -3.83 -23.70
CA ARG A 25 -11.15 -4.41 -23.20
C ARG A 25 -11.21 -4.72 -21.71
N ILE A 26 -11.79 -3.81 -20.90
CA ILE A 26 -11.99 -4.02 -19.46
C ILE A 26 -12.90 -5.22 -19.20
N ASP A 27 -14.02 -5.33 -19.91
CA ASP A 27 -14.99 -6.43 -19.76
C ASP A 27 -14.40 -7.78 -20.18
N ASN A 28 -13.47 -7.78 -21.14
CA ASN A 28 -12.70 -8.96 -21.56
C ASN A 28 -11.51 -9.30 -20.63
N GLU A 29 -11.33 -8.57 -19.52
CA GLU A 29 -10.19 -8.67 -18.61
C GLU A 29 -8.80 -8.46 -19.27
N GLU A 30 -8.78 -7.74 -20.40
CA GLU A 30 -7.54 -7.38 -21.08
C GLU A 30 -6.78 -6.33 -20.29
N LYS A 31 -5.46 -6.50 -20.16
CA LYS A 31 -4.61 -5.52 -19.49
C LYS A 31 -4.46 -4.27 -20.35
N ILE A 32 -4.57 -3.11 -19.71
CA ILE A 32 -4.26 -1.81 -20.29
C ILE A 32 -2.77 -1.54 -20.07
N GLU A 33 -2.05 -1.23 -21.14
CA GLU A 33 -0.61 -0.98 -21.17
C GLU A 33 -0.29 0.50 -21.45
N PRO A 34 0.95 0.98 -21.20
CA PRO A 34 1.26 2.41 -21.26
C PRO A 34 0.99 3.11 -22.60
N ARG A 35 1.10 2.37 -23.70
CA ARG A 35 0.88 2.87 -25.07
C ARG A 35 -0.58 2.79 -25.52
N ASP A 36 -1.43 2.13 -24.75
CA ASP A 36 -2.84 2.05 -25.06
C ASP A 36 -3.52 3.39 -24.83
N TRP A 37 -4.52 3.67 -25.66
CA TRP A 37 -5.47 4.71 -25.33
C TRP A 37 -6.23 4.33 -24.06
N MET A 38 -6.42 5.30 -23.16
CA MET A 38 -7.20 5.14 -21.95
C MET A 38 -7.87 6.48 -21.59
N PRO A 39 -9.05 6.46 -20.95
CA PRO A 39 -9.74 7.68 -20.55
C PRO A 39 -8.86 8.58 -19.66
N GLN A 40 -9.00 9.90 -19.79
CA GLN A 40 -8.18 10.82 -18.98
C GLN A 40 -8.46 10.68 -17.48
N ALA A 41 -9.71 10.40 -17.12
CA ALA A 41 -10.10 10.13 -15.74
C ALA A 41 -9.47 8.84 -15.20
N TYR A 42 -9.45 7.77 -16.01
CA TYR A 42 -8.77 6.52 -15.66
C TYR A 42 -7.30 6.76 -15.35
N ARG A 43 -6.60 7.45 -16.25
CA ARG A 43 -5.18 7.82 -16.10
C ARG A 43 -4.94 8.63 -14.82
N LYS A 44 -5.72 9.69 -14.59
CA LYS A 44 -5.59 10.55 -13.39
C LYS A 44 -5.84 9.79 -12.10
N THR A 45 -6.87 8.95 -12.06
CA THR A 45 -7.19 8.13 -10.89
C THR A 45 -6.09 7.11 -10.59
N LEU A 46 -5.51 6.48 -11.61
CA LEU A 46 -4.38 5.57 -11.42
C LEU A 46 -3.11 6.29 -10.99
N ILE A 47 -2.79 7.45 -11.56
CA ILE A 47 -1.66 8.27 -11.08
C ILE A 47 -1.86 8.58 -9.61
N ARG A 48 -3.05 9.05 -9.21
CA ARG A 48 -3.39 9.30 -7.80
C ARG A 48 -3.22 8.05 -6.94
N GLN A 49 -3.78 6.91 -7.34
CA GLN A 49 -3.75 5.71 -6.51
C GLN A 49 -2.34 5.11 -6.40
N ILE A 50 -1.63 4.94 -7.51
CA ILE A 50 -0.31 4.32 -7.55
C ILE A 50 0.73 5.23 -6.89
N SER A 51 0.66 6.55 -7.09
CA SER A 51 1.54 7.50 -6.39
C SER A 51 1.33 7.44 -4.87
N GLN A 52 0.08 7.48 -4.40
CA GLN A 52 -0.20 7.42 -2.96
C GLN A 52 0.15 6.05 -2.36
N HIS A 53 0.08 4.98 -3.14
CA HIS A 53 0.63 3.68 -2.76
C HIS A 53 2.15 3.77 -2.60
N ALA A 54 2.87 4.32 -3.58
CA ALA A 54 4.32 4.52 -3.49
C ALA A 54 4.71 5.42 -2.29
N HIS A 55 3.93 6.46 -2.01
CA HIS A 55 4.12 7.32 -0.85
C HIS A 55 3.97 6.55 0.46
N SER A 56 3.03 5.60 0.49
CA SER A 56 2.79 4.74 1.65
C SER A 56 4.01 3.87 1.94
N GLU A 57 4.66 3.30 0.91
CA GLU A 57 5.94 2.58 1.08
C GLU A 57 7.08 3.45 1.62
N ILE A 58 7.13 4.72 1.22
CA ILE A 58 8.18 5.64 1.70
C ILE A 58 7.93 6.07 3.15
N VAL A 59 6.69 6.45 3.47
CA VAL A 59 6.34 6.94 4.82
C VAL A 59 6.26 5.79 5.83
N GLY A 60 5.90 4.58 5.39
CA GLY A 60 5.83 3.37 6.22
C GLY A 60 7.16 2.96 6.84
N GLN A 61 8.27 3.28 6.18
CA GLN A 61 9.61 3.05 6.73
C GLN A 61 9.86 3.80 8.03
N LEU A 62 9.21 4.97 8.25
CA LEU A 62 9.49 5.83 9.40
C LEU A 62 9.13 5.20 10.77
N PRO A 63 7.88 4.72 11.00
CA PRO A 63 7.53 4.08 12.26
C PRO A 63 8.37 2.84 12.55
N GLU A 64 8.77 2.09 11.53
CA GLU A 64 9.61 0.90 11.71
C GLU A 64 11.09 1.24 11.94
N ALA A 65 11.64 2.19 11.18
CA ALA A 65 13.01 2.68 11.31
C ALA A 65 13.29 3.23 12.71
N ASN A 66 12.26 3.81 13.36
CA ASN A 66 12.30 4.25 14.75
C ASN A 66 12.82 3.14 15.69
N TRP A 67 12.57 1.86 15.40
CA TRP A 67 12.96 0.74 16.24
C TRP A 67 14.23 0.00 15.80
N VAL A 68 14.84 0.34 14.66
CA VAL A 68 16.04 -0.33 14.14
C VAL A 68 17.19 -0.32 15.14
N THR A 69 17.47 0.81 15.79
CA THR A 69 18.57 0.91 16.76
C THR A 69 18.26 0.20 18.08
N ARG A 70 16.98 -0.03 18.39
CA ARG A 70 16.46 -0.50 19.68
C ARG A 70 15.87 -1.92 19.64
N ALA A 71 15.95 -2.61 18.50
CA ALA A 71 15.49 -3.98 18.37
C ALA A 71 16.16 -4.90 19.43
N PRO A 72 15.39 -5.76 20.13
CA PRO A 72 15.83 -6.47 21.33
C PRO A 72 16.86 -7.57 21.06
N THR A 73 17.05 -7.96 19.79
CA THR A 73 18.05 -8.96 19.38
C THR A 73 18.60 -8.63 18.00
N LEU A 74 19.82 -9.08 17.71
CA LEU A 74 20.42 -8.93 16.37
C LEU A 74 19.59 -9.62 15.28
N LYS A 75 19.00 -10.79 15.57
CA LYS A 75 18.11 -11.49 14.63
C LYS A 75 16.92 -10.61 14.23
N ARG A 76 16.24 -10.00 15.20
CA ARG A 76 15.10 -9.11 14.93
C ARG A 76 15.52 -7.82 14.24
N LYS A 77 16.69 -7.28 14.59
CA LYS A 77 17.27 -6.11 13.92
C LYS A 77 17.53 -6.38 12.44
N LEU A 78 18.13 -7.53 12.11
CA LEU A 78 18.42 -7.93 10.72
C LEU A 78 17.14 -8.08 9.90
N ILE A 79 16.12 -8.74 10.46
CA ILE A 79 14.81 -8.89 9.80
C ILE A 79 14.16 -7.53 9.54
N LEU A 80 14.16 -6.64 10.54
CA LEU A 80 13.57 -5.31 10.41
C LEU A 80 14.29 -4.46 9.34
N LEU A 81 15.62 -4.53 9.29
CA LEU A 81 16.41 -3.88 8.24
C LEU A 81 16.06 -4.41 6.84
N ALA A 82 15.93 -5.74 6.69
CA ALA A 82 15.53 -6.34 5.42
C ALA A 82 14.14 -5.90 4.98
N LYS A 83 13.17 -5.84 5.91
CA LYS A 83 11.82 -5.34 5.64
C LYS A 83 11.83 -3.90 5.13
N ILE A 84 12.47 -2.99 5.87
CA ILE A 84 12.56 -1.56 5.50
C ILE A 84 13.27 -1.38 4.15
N GLN A 85 14.29 -2.19 3.87
CA GLN A 85 14.97 -2.20 2.57
C GLN A 85 14.01 -2.58 1.43
N ASP A 86 13.20 -3.62 1.63
CA ASP A 86 12.22 -4.07 0.63
C ASP A 86 11.11 -3.03 0.42
N GLU A 87 10.61 -2.38 1.47
CA GLU A 87 9.66 -1.25 1.36
C GLU A 87 10.20 -0.12 0.47
N ALA A 88 11.49 0.23 0.62
CA ALA A 88 12.13 1.19 -0.27
C ALA A 88 12.13 0.70 -1.74
N GLY A 89 12.38 -0.59 -1.96
CA GLY A 89 12.29 -1.23 -3.28
C GLY A 89 10.88 -1.23 -3.86
N HIS A 90 9.87 -1.52 -3.04
CA HIS A 90 8.45 -1.48 -3.42
C HIS A 90 8.03 -0.08 -3.86
N GLY A 91 8.43 0.94 -3.09
CA GLY A 91 8.22 2.34 -3.45
C GLY A 91 8.80 2.67 -4.83
N LEU A 92 9.99 2.16 -5.15
CA LEU A 92 10.59 2.32 -6.48
C LEU A 92 9.77 1.63 -7.58
N TYR A 93 9.33 0.39 -7.36
CA TYR A 93 8.48 -0.33 -8.32
C TYR A 93 7.16 0.41 -8.60
N LEU A 94 6.55 0.99 -7.56
CA LEU A 94 5.30 1.73 -7.67
C LEU A 94 5.49 3.07 -8.37
N TYR A 95 6.56 3.81 -8.03
CA TYR A 95 6.89 5.03 -8.78
C TYR A 95 7.15 4.74 -10.25
N SER A 96 7.92 3.70 -10.57
CA SER A 96 8.14 3.31 -11.96
C SER A 96 6.85 2.93 -12.67
N ALA A 97 5.91 2.24 -12.01
CA ALA A 97 4.60 1.94 -12.58
C ALA A 97 3.78 3.23 -12.83
N ALA A 98 3.80 4.18 -11.90
CA ALA A 98 3.10 5.46 -12.07
C ALA A 98 3.72 6.33 -13.17
N GLU A 99 5.04 6.34 -13.33
CA GLU A 99 5.73 7.10 -14.38
C GLU A 99 5.32 6.66 -15.80
N THR A 100 4.92 5.41 -15.99
CA THR A 100 4.37 4.94 -17.27
C THR A 100 3.07 5.63 -17.68
N LEU A 101 2.38 6.31 -16.75
CA LEU A 101 1.18 7.10 -17.01
C LEU A 101 1.48 8.55 -17.39
N GLY A 102 2.74 8.97 -17.37
CA GLY A 102 3.21 10.27 -17.84
C GLY A 102 3.47 11.32 -16.74
N GLU A 103 3.39 10.95 -15.46
CA GLU A 103 3.70 11.83 -14.33
C GLU A 103 5.07 11.48 -13.74
N SER A 104 5.91 12.47 -13.46
CA SER A 104 7.28 12.21 -12.98
C SER A 104 7.32 11.86 -11.49
N ARG A 105 8.23 10.97 -11.07
CA ARG A 105 8.47 10.67 -9.66
C ARG A 105 8.77 11.94 -8.84
N HIS A 106 9.58 12.83 -9.38
CA HIS A 106 9.94 14.09 -8.70
C HIS A 106 8.68 14.90 -8.36
N LYS A 107 7.77 15.06 -9.31
CA LYS A 107 6.51 15.77 -9.08
C LYS A 107 5.59 15.01 -8.11
N MET A 108 5.44 13.69 -8.24
CA MET A 108 4.63 12.90 -7.30
C MET A 108 5.17 13.03 -5.87
N PHE A 109 6.49 12.97 -5.69
CA PHE A 109 7.11 13.11 -4.37
C PHE A 109 6.99 14.55 -3.82
N ALA A 110 7.09 15.58 -4.67
CA ALA A 110 6.81 16.95 -4.25
C ALA A 110 5.35 17.16 -3.82
N ASP A 111 4.39 16.54 -4.52
CA ASP A 111 2.97 16.55 -4.14
C ASP A 111 2.76 15.85 -2.77
N LEU A 112 3.53 14.79 -2.44
CA LEU A 112 3.56 14.20 -1.09
C LEU A 112 4.08 15.19 -0.05
N LEU A 113 5.27 15.77 -0.26
CA LEU A 113 5.93 16.64 0.73
C LEU A 113 5.14 17.93 1.00
N SER A 114 4.42 18.44 0.00
CA SER A 114 3.53 19.60 0.15
C SER A 114 2.18 19.29 0.80
N GLY A 115 1.88 18.01 1.07
CA GLY A 115 0.60 17.57 1.63
C GLY A 115 -0.56 17.53 0.63
N LYS A 116 -0.30 17.75 -0.66
CA LYS A 116 -1.32 17.68 -1.72
C LYS A 116 -1.72 16.24 -2.04
N ALA A 117 -0.77 15.32 -1.99
CA ALA A 117 -1.01 13.88 -2.12
C ALA A 117 -0.99 13.20 -0.73
N LYS A 118 -1.78 12.14 -0.59
CA LYS A 118 -1.89 11.37 0.65
C LYS A 118 -0.90 10.20 0.68
N TYR A 119 -0.82 9.55 1.83
CA TYR A 119 -0.26 8.22 2.04
C TYR A 119 -1.22 7.48 2.99
N SER A 120 -0.99 6.18 3.21
CA SER A 120 -1.84 5.36 4.06
C SER A 120 -1.95 5.94 5.47
N SER A 121 -3.18 6.03 5.98
CA SER A 121 -3.49 6.67 7.26
C SER A 121 -2.75 6.02 8.44
N ILE A 122 -2.48 4.73 8.36
CA ILE A 122 -1.83 3.93 9.40
C ILE A 122 -0.46 4.46 9.82
N PHE A 123 0.27 5.12 8.91
CA PHE A 123 1.61 5.62 9.20
C PHE A 123 1.63 6.93 9.97
N ASN A 124 0.47 7.45 10.37
CA ASN A 124 0.33 8.55 11.33
C ASN A 124 0.32 8.08 12.79
N TYR A 125 0.30 6.76 13.05
CA TYR A 125 0.26 6.20 14.39
C TYR A 125 1.69 5.89 14.90
N PRO A 126 2.02 6.25 16.16
CA PRO A 126 3.36 6.06 16.67
C PRO A 126 3.63 4.62 17.11
N THR A 127 4.87 4.16 16.93
CA THR A 127 5.39 2.91 17.51
C THR A 127 6.04 3.20 18.86
N LEU A 128 5.34 2.95 19.95
CA LEU A 128 5.72 3.34 21.32
C LEU A 128 6.55 2.28 22.04
N ASN A 129 6.39 1.01 21.69
CA ASN A 129 7.13 -0.12 22.24
C ASN A 129 7.47 -1.16 21.15
N TRP A 130 8.29 -2.16 21.48
CA TRP A 130 8.73 -3.17 20.49
C TRP A 130 7.58 -4.04 19.95
N ALA A 131 6.51 -4.24 20.72
CA ALA A 131 5.36 -4.99 20.24
C ALA A 131 4.64 -4.27 19.09
N ASP A 132 4.75 -2.94 18.99
CA ASP A 132 4.19 -2.18 17.86
C ASP A 132 4.81 -2.61 16.53
N VAL A 133 6.11 -2.90 16.49
CA VAL A 133 6.77 -3.43 15.28
C VAL A 133 6.18 -4.79 14.90
N GLY A 134 5.89 -5.64 15.90
CA GLY A 134 5.23 -6.91 15.66
C GLY A 134 3.78 -6.77 15.20
N ALA A 135 3.03 -5.84 15.79
CA ALA A 135 1.63 -5.59 15.47
C ALA A 135 1.47 -4.93 14.09
N VAL A 136 2.35 -3.99 13.72
CA VAL A 136 2.44 -3.41 12.37
C VAL A 136 2.77 -4.51 11.37
N GLY A 137 3.90 -5.20 11.55
CA GLY A 137 4.29 -6.26 10.64
C GLY A 137 3.28 -7.41 10.55
N TRP A 138 2.38 -7.61 11.52
CA TRP A 138 1.35 -8.64 11.43
C TRP A 138 0.02 -8.14 10.85
N LEU A 139 -0.57 -7.12 11.49
CA LEU A 139 -1.92 -6.64 11.21
C LEU A 139 -1.93 -5.62 10.07
N VAL A 140 -0.99 -4.69 10.06
CA VAL A 140 -0.90 -3.61 9.05
C VAL A 140 -0.46 -4.21 7.72
N ASP A 141 0.64 -4.98 7.71
CA ASP A 141 1.06 -5.71 6.51
C ASP A 141 0.00 -6.75 6.10
N GLY A 142 -0.68 -7.37 7.07
CA GLY A 142 -1.78 -8.30 6.78
C GLY A 142 -2.93 -7.64 6.02
N ALA A 143 -3.35 -6.45 6.47
CA ALA A 143 -4.36 -5.64 5.78
C ALA A 143 -3.86 -5.16 4.41
N ALA A 144 -2.59 -4.74 4.32
CA ALA A 144 -1.95 -4.35 3.07
C ALA A 144 -1.97 -5.51 2.06
N ILE A 145 -1.51 -6.70 2.44
CA ILE A 145 -1.51 -7.90 1.58
C ILE A 145 -2.91 -8.23 1.09
N MET A 146 -3.94 -8.17 1.94
CA MET A 146 -5.32 -8.44 1.50
C MET A 146 -5.75 -7.48 0.38
N ASN A 147 -5.44 -6.19 0.50
CA ASN A 147 -5.72 -5.19 -0.54
C ASN A 147 -4.86 -5.42 -1.80
N GLN A 148 -3.55 -5.65 -1.61
CA GLN A 148 -2.59 -5.79 -2.71
C GLN A 148 -2.77 -7.08 -3.53
N VAL A 149 -3.17 -8.19 -2.90
CA VAL A 149 -3.50 -9.43 -3.62
C VAL A 149 -4.70 -9.21 -4.53
N ALA A 150 -5.71 -8.44 -4.11
CA ALA A 150 -6.80 -8.05 -5.00
C ALA A 150 -6.31 -7.19 -6.18
N LEU A 151 -5.32 -6.32 -5.94
CA LEU A 151 -4.69 -5.48 -6.97
C LEU A 151 -3.75 -6.24 -7.91
N CYS A 152 -3.33 -7.46 -7.60
CA CYS A 152 -2.61 -8.32 -8.56
C CYS A 152 -3.39 -8.51 -9.86
N ARG A 153 -4.73 -8.39 -9.83
CA ARG A 153 -5.60 -8.47 -11.01
C ARG A 153 -6.12 -7.12 -11.52
N THR A 154 -5.63 -5.99 -11.02
CA THR A 154 -6.03 -4.66 -11.51
C THR A 154 -5.85 -4.51 -13.03
N SER A 155 -6.66 -3.68 -13.68
CA SER A 155 -6.70 -3.59 -15.15
C SER A 155 -5.45 -2.96 -15.77
N TYR A 156 -4.71 -2.14 -15.03
CA TYR A 156 -3.48 -1.54 -15.54
C TYR A 156 -2.28 -2.50 -15.38
N GLY A 157 -1.70 -2.90 -16.51
CA GLY A 157 -0.65 -3.91 -16.59
C GLY A 157 0.58 -3.61 -15.73
N PRO A 158 1.21 -2.42 -15.82
CA PRO A 158 2.37 -2.08 -14.99
C PRO A 158 2.07 -2.19 -13.50
N TYR A 159 0.91 -1.73 -13.05
CA TYR A 159 0.54 -1.79 -11.65
C TYR A 159 0.28 -3.22 -11.18
N SER A 160 -0.47 -4.00 -11.98
CA SER A 160 -0.72 -5.43 -11.75
C SER A 160 0.58 -6.22 -11.59
N ARG A 161 1.59 -5.97 -12.45
CA ARG A 161 2.90 -6.65 -12.38
C ARG A 161 3.72 -6.23 -11.16
N SER A 162 3.68 -4.95 -10.76
CA SER A 162 4.33 -4.50 -9.52
C SER A 162 3.73 -5.19 -8.29
N MET A 163 2.40 -5.28 -8.21
CA MET A 163 1.71 -5.94 -7.10
C MET A 163 2.08 -7.43 -6.98
N VAL A 164 2.24 -8.14 -8.11
CA VAL A 164 2.68 -9.55 -8.08
C VAL A 164 4.09 -9.71 -7.48
N ARG A 165 4.99 -8.75 -7.68
CA ARG A 165 6.34 -8.78 -7.08
C ARG A 165 6.26 -8.44 -5.59
N ILE A 166 5.62 -7.31 -5.28
CA ILE A 166 5.49 -6.80 -3.91
C ILE A 166 4.81 -7.84 -3.01
N CYS A 167 3.68 -8.44 -3.43
CA CYS A 167 3.00 -9.47 -2.65
C CYS A 167 3.86 -10.71 -2.35
N LYS A 168 4.80 -11.07 -3.24
CA LYS A 168 5.72 -12.20 -3.00
C LYS A 168 6.71 -11.87 -1.88
N GLU A 169 7.21 -10.65 -1.85
CA GLU A 169 8.19 -10.15 -0.89
C GLU A 169 7.51 -9.87 0.48
N GLU A 170 6.40 -9.15 0.51
CA GLU A 170 5.71 -8.76 1.75
C GLU A 170 5.17 -9.92 2.58
N SER A 171 4.70 -10.99 1.94
CA SER A 171 4.13 -12.13 2.67
C SER A 171 5.14 -12.80 3.62
N PHE A 172 6.43 -12.72 3.28
CA PHE A 172 7.52 -13.17 4.15
C PHE A 172 7.63 -12.26 5.38
N HIS A 173 7.70 -10.94 5.17
CA HIS A 173 7.81 -9.96 6.26
C HIS A 173 6.61 -9.99 7.20
N GLN A 174 5.41 -10.19 6.64
CA GLN A 174 4.20 -10.28 7.43
C GLN A 174 4.24 -11.44 8.42
N ARG A 175 4.78 -12.59 7.98
CA ARG A 175 4.99 -13.75 8.85
C ARG A 175 5.98 -13.46 9.97
N GLN A 176 6.98 -12.63 9.73
CA GLN A 176 7.95 -12.23 10.75
C GLN A 176 7.34 -11.33 11.83
N GLY A 177 6.41 -10.43 11.45
CA GLY A 177 5.62 -9.65 12.40
C GLY A 177 4.75 -10.54 13.29
N TYR A 178 4.06 -11.51 12.68
CA TYR A 178 3.28 -12.52 13.43
C TYR A 178 4.15 -13.31 14.41
N ASP A 179 5.35 -13.73 14.00
CA ASP A 179 6.29 -14.45 14.86
C ASP A 179 6.77 -13.60 16.07
N ILE A 180 6.91 -12.28 15.92
CA ILE A 180 7.15 -11.37 17.06
C ILE A 180 5.98 -11.44 18.05
N MET A 181 4.75 -11.27 17.56
CA MET A 181 3.56 -11.26 18.41
C MET A 181 3.36 -12.58 19.13
N ILE A 182 3.54 -13.72 18.45
CA ILE A 182 3.47 -15.04 19.07
C ILE A 182 4.55 -15.24 20.12
N LYS A 183 5.79 -14.80 19.86
CA LYS A 183 6.88 -14.92 20.84
C LYS A 183 6.56 -14.12 22.11
N MET A 184 5.97 -12.94 21.98
CA MET A 184 5.58 -12.11 23.12
C MET A 184 4.35 -12.66 23.86
N ALA A 185 3.34 -13.14 23.13
CA ALA A 185 2.16 -13.77 23.70
C ALA A 185 2.45 -15.06 24.48
N LYS A 186 3.55 -15.77 24.13
CA LYS A 186 4.06 -16.95 24.86
C LYS A 186 5.16 -16.60 25.88
N GLY A 187 5.46 -15.32 26.05
CA GLY A 187 6.54 -14.82 26.90
C GLY A 187 6.14 -14.59 28.36
N THR A 188 6.88 -13.71 29.02
CA THR A 188 6.59 -13.25 30.39
C THR A 188 5.27 -12.48 30.46
N ALA A 189 4.74 -12.26 31.66
CA ALA A 189 3.54 -11.45 31.85
C ALA A 189 3.68 -10.03 31.25
N GLN A 190 4.86 -9.43 31.38
CA GLN A 190 5.16 -8.11 30.81
C GLN A 190 5.18 -8.14 29.27
N GLN A 191 5.71 -9.19 28.66
CA GLN A 191 5.69 -9.36 27.20
C GLN A 191 4.27 -9.54 26.66
N LYS A 192 3.45 -10.33 27.36
CA LYS A 192 2.02 -10.50 27.01
C LYS A 192 1.25 -9.18 27.12
N ALA A 193 1.46 -8.43 28.19
CA ALA A 193 0.81 -7.14 28.40
C ALA A 193 1.21 -6.13 27.30
N MET A 194 2.50 -6.06 26.95
CA MET A 194 3.00 -5.20 25.88
C MET A 194 2.40 -5.57 24.52
N ALA A 195 2.28 -6.87 24.21
CA ALA A 195 1.63 -7.35 22.99
C ALA A 195 0.14 -7.00 22.94
N GLN A 196 -0.58 -7.13 24.07
CA GLN A 196 -1.99 -6.76 24.15
C GLN A 196 -2.19 -5.25 23.96
N GLU A 197 -1.32 -4.43 24.54
CA GLU A 197 -1.37 -2.97 24.39
C GLU A 197 -1.17 -2.55 22.92
N ALA A 198 -0.17 -3.11 22.24
CA ALA A 198 0.06 -2.86 20.82
C ALA A 198 -1.13 -3.31 19.96
N LEU A 199 -1.67 -4.52 20.22
CA LEU A 199 -2.87 -5.01 19.54
C LEU A 199 -4.05 -4.04 19.68
N ASN A 200 -4.32 -3.57 20.91
CA ASN A 200 -5.42 -2.64 21.18
C ASN A 200 -5.26 -1.32 20.40
N ARG A 201 -4.03 -0.80 20.30
CA ARG A 201 -3.76 0.46 19.58
C ARG A 201 -3.79 0.30 18.07
N VAL A 202 -3.31 -0.82 17.53
CA VAL A 202 -3.12 -1.02 16.07
C VAL A 202 -4.36 -1.62 15.39
N TRP A 203 -5.22 -2.34 16.10
CA TRP A 203 -6.36 -3.05 15.52
C TRP A 203 -7.28 -2.16 14.66
N TRP A 204 -7.84 -1.09 15.25
CA TRP A 204 -8.77 -0.21 14.53
C TRP A 204 -8.08 0.57 13.40
N PRO A 205 -6.88 1.14 13.59
CA PRO A 205 -6.12 1.75 12.50
C PRO A 205 -5.86 0.80 11.32
N ALA A 206 -5.54 -0.47 11.57
CA ALA A 206 -5.33 -1.46 10.52
C ALA A 206 -6.61 -1.70 9.69
N LEU A 207 -7.79 -1.74 10.34
CA LEU A 207 -9.07 -1.84 9.64
C LEU A 207 -9.39 -0.61 8.78
N MET A 208 -8.98 0.59 9.22
CA MET A 208 -9.20 1.83 8.46
C MET A 208 -8.39 1.88 7.15
N MET A 209 -7.39 1.01 6.97
CA MET A 209 -6.62 0.92 5.72
C MET A 209 -7.47 0.47 4.52
N PHE A 210 -8.58 -0.24 4.76
CA PHE A 210 -9.51 -0.64 3.71
C PHE A 210 -10.34 0.53 3.15
N GLY A 211 -10.26 1.70 3.78
CA GLY A 211 -10.99 2.89 3.36
C GLY A 211 -12.35 3.06 4.05
N PRO A 212 -13.14 4.06 3.62
CA PRO A 212 -14.48 4.29 4.14
C PRO A 212 -15.43 3.16 3.75
N SER A 213 -16.63 3.14 4.37
CA SER A 213 -17.69 2.24 3.93
C SER A 213 -18.11 2.57 2.49
N ASP A 214 -18.64 1.58 1.75
CA ASP A 214 -19.10 1.79 0.36
C ASP A 214 -20.13 2.92 0.25
N LYS A 215 -20.95 3.14 1.30
CA LYS A 215 -21.97 4.20 1.34
C LYS A 215 -21.36 5.60 1.47
N ASP A 216 -20.15 5.69 2.03
CA ASP A 216 -19.42 6.92 2.29
C ASP A 216 -18.25 7.12 1.30
N SER A 217 -18.10 6.23 0.32
CA SER A 217 -17.11 6.36 -0.75
C SER A 217 -17.55 7.41 -1.75
N THR A 218 -16.76 8.48 -1.89
CA THR A 218 -17.04 9.62 -2.78
C THR A 218 -16.28 9.56 -4.11
N HIS A 219 -15.71 8.40 -4.45
CA HIS A 219 -14.83 8.17 -5.60
C HIS A 219 -15.14 6.84 -6.30
#